data_AF-A0A3B6EP91-F1
#
_entry.id   AF-A0A3B6EP91-F1
#
_cell.length_a   1.000
_cell.length_b   1.000
_cell.length_c   1.000
_cell.angle_alpha   90.00
_cell.angle_beta   90.00
_cell.angle_gamma   90.00
#
_symmetry.space_group_name_H-M   'P 1'
#
loop_
_entity.id
_entity.type
_entity.pdbx_description
1 polymer ?
#
loop_
_entity_poly.entity_id
_entity_poly.type
_entity_poly.pdbx_seq_one_letter_code
_entity_poly.pdbx_strand_id
1 'polypeptide(L)' 'MGLSAKVFVVLLLLLVATVALARDCESDSHKFHGACFSDTNCANVCQTEGFTAGKCVGVQRHCHCTKDC' A
#
# COMPACT_ATOMS: atom_id res chain seq x y z
N MET A 1 36.87 -22.41 6.12
CA MET A 1 35.72 -22.05 6.99
C MET A 1 35.28 -20.59 6.83
N GLY A 2 36.18 -19.60 6.83
CA GLY A 2 35.80 -18.17 6.83
C GLY A 2 35.28 -17.56 5.52
N LEU A 3 35.64 -18.11 4.36
CA LEU A 3 35.17 -17.57 3.06
C LEU A 3 33.68 -17.84 2.82
N SER A 4 33.21 -19.03 3.20
CA SER A 4 31.80 -19.44 3.05
C SER A 4 30.87 -18.58 3.90
N ALA A 5 31.24 -18.30 5.16
CA ALA A 5 30.46 -17.45 6.06
C ALA A 5 30.36 -16.00 5.54
N LYS A 6 31.46 -15.44 5.00
CA LYS A 6 31.45 -14.09 4.41
C LYS A 6 30.57 -14.02 3.18
N VAL A 7 30.61 -15.02 2.30
CA VAL A 7 29.73 -15.11 1.12
C VAL A 7 28.27 -15.19 1.55
N PHE A 8 27.95 -16.00 2.57
CA PHE A 8 26.59 -16.09 3.11
C PHE A 8 26.09 -14.76 3.68
N VAL A 9 26.94 -14.05 4.44
CA VAL A 9 26.61 -12.73 4.99
C VAL A 9 26.40 -11.70 3.87
N VAL A 10 27.26 -11.68 2.84
CA VAL A 10 27.10 -10.79 1.69
C VAL A 10 25.82 -11.11 0.91
N LEU A 11 25.50 -12.38 0.71
CA LEU A 11 24.26 -12.81 0.05
C LEU A 11 23.03 -12.37 0.84
N LEU A 12 23.05 -12.54 2.16
CA LEU A 12 21.99 -12.05 3.07
C LEU A 12 21.83 -10.52 3.00
N LEU A 13 22.94 -9.78 3.00
CA LEU A 13 22.90 -8.32 2.90
C LEU A 13 22.33 -7.85 1.56
N LEU A 14 22.66 -8.52 0.44
CA LEU A 14 22.10 -8.22 -0.87
C LEU A 14 20.59 -8.51 -0.96
N LEU A 15 20.13 -9.58 -0.32
CA LEU A 15 18.70 -9.90 -0.23
C LEU A 15 17.91 -8.85 0.57
N VAL A 16 18.50 -8.31 1.64
CA VAL A 16 17.87 -7.25 2.45
C VAL A 16 17.97 -5.88 1.76
N ALA A 17 19.01 -5.60 0.98
CA ALA A 17 19.14 -4.33 0.25
C ALA A 17 18.18 -4.20 -0.94
N THR A 18 17.67 -5.31 -1.47
CA THR A 18 16.82 -5.34 -2.68
C THR A 18 15.33 -5.29 -2.38
N VAL A 19 14.91 -5.34 -1.11
CA VAL A 19 13.52 -5.05 -0.74
C VAL A 19 13.28 -3.54 -0.80
N ALA A 20 13.13 -3.02 -2.01
CA ALA A 20 12.40 -1.79 -2.27
C ALA A 20 10.95 -2.05 -1.85
N LEU A 21 10.69 -1.81 -0.57
CA LEU A 21 9.40 -1.93 0.05
C LEU A 21 8.50 -0.85 -0.58
N ALA A 22 7.80 -1.17 -1.67
CA ALA A 22 6.73 -0.33 -2.20
C ALA A 22 5.81 -0.01 -1.01
N ARG A 23 5.76 1.27 -0.64
CA ARG A 23 4.98 1.75 0.49
C ARG A 23 3.72 2.34 -0.09
N ASP A 24 2.59 1.76 0.27
CA ASP A 24 1.31 2.40 0.00
C ASP A 24 1.01 3.38 1.14
N CYS A 25 0.65 4.59 0.75
CA CYS A 25 0.09 5.62 1.60
C CYS A 25 -1.43 5.43 1.60
N GLU A 26 -2.03 5.32 2.79
CA GLU A 26 -3.47 5.14 2.96
C GLU A 26 -4.11 6.35 3.66
N SER A 27 -5.32 6.72 3.25
CA SER A 27 -6.10 7.80 3.85
C SER A 27 -7.60 7.58 3.64
N ASP A 28 -8.44 7.98 4.59
CA ASP A 28 -9.88 8.10 4.37
C ASP A 28 -10.19 9.12 3.27
N SER A 29 -11.13 8.80 2.39
CA SER A 29 -11.61 9.74 1.37
C SER A 29 -12.30 10.95 2.01
N HIS A 30 -11.94 12.16 1.56
CA HIS A 30 -12.58 13.40 2.00
C HIS A 30 -13.86 13.72 1.22
N LYS A 31 -14.01 13.17 0.01
CA LYS A 31 -15.17 13.42 -0.87
C LYS A 31 -16.21 12.31 -0.84
N PHE A 32 -15.88 11.13 -0.32
CA PHE A 32 -16.84 10.05 -0.19
C PHE A 32 -17.75 10.27 1.02
N HIS A 33 -19.06 10.16 0.81
CA HIS A 33 -20.05 10.40 1.86
C HIS A 33 -20.93 9.17 2.09
N GLY A 34 -21.13 8.82 3.36
CA GLY A 34 -21.96 7.70 3.78
C GLY A 34 -21.26 6.35 3.71
N ALA A 35 -22.04 5.28 3.87
CA ALA A 35 -21.53 3.91 3.89
C ALA A 35 -21.13 3.44 2.48
N CYS A 36 -19.94 2.88 2.37
CA CYS A 36 -19.31 2.39 1.15
C CYS A 36 -19.76 0.96 0.83
N PHE A 37 -20.45 0.80 -0.31
CA PHE A 37 -20.91 -0.51 -0.80
C PHE A 37 -20.32 -0.92 -2.15
N SER A 38 -19.53 -0.03 -2.77
CA SER A 38 -18.92 -0.26 -4.08
C SER A 38 -17.48 0.23 -4.09
N ASP A 39 -16.55 -0.73 -4.19
CA ASP A 39 -15.12 -0.44 -4.30
C ASP A 39 -14.82 0.38 -5.55
N THR A 40 -15.52 0.10 -6.67
CA THR A 40 -15.37 0.88 -7.91
C THR A 40 -15.76 2.34 -7.72
N ASN A 41 -16.84 2.62 -6.99
CA ASN A 41 -17.27 3.99 -6.73
C ASN A 41 -16.26 4.70 -5.81
N CYS A 42 -15.81 4.03 -4.75
CA CYS A 42 -14.76 4.53 -3.87
C CYS A 42 -13.46 4.82 -4.64
N ALA A 43 -12.98 3.88 -5.46
CA ALA A 43 -11.78 4.07 -6.28
C ALA A 43 -11.89 5.24 -7.25
N ASN A 44 -13.06 5.45 -7.87
CA ASN A 44 -13.28 6.60 -8.75
C ASN A 44 -13.21 7.93 -7.98
N VAL A 45 -13.80 8.00 -6.78
CA VAL A 45 -13.72 9.20 -5.92
C VAL A 45 -12.27 9.45 -5.47
N CYS A 46 -11.57 8.41 -5.01
CA CYS A 46 -10.16 8.48 -4.60
C CYS A 46 -9.25 8.99 -5.73
N GLN A 47 -9.50 8.60 -6.99
CA GLN A 47 -8.77 9.15 -8.15
C GLN A 47 -8.96 10.67 -8.29
N THR A 48 -10.15 11.19 -7.99
CA THR A 48 -10.37 12.65 -7.96
C THR A 48 -9.68 13.37 -6.80
N GLU A 49 -9.14 12.62 -5.84
CA GLU A 49 -8.37 13.10 -4.68
C GLU A 49 -6.86 12.90 -4.87
N GLY A 50 -6.43 12.37 -6.01
CA GLY A 50 -5.01 12.15 -6.34
C GLY A 50 -4.46 10.80 -5.86
N PHE A 51 -5.33 9.87 -5.45
CA PHE A 51 -4.96 8.50 -5.13
C PHE A 51 -5.07 7.58 -6.36
N THR A 52 -4.35 6.46 -6.36
CA THR A 52 -4.35 5.52 -7.50
C THR A 52 -5.36 4.39 -7.34
N ALA A 53 -5.82 4.13 -6.12
CA ALA A 53 -6.83 3.12 -5.81
C ALA A 53 -7.71 3.52 -4.62
N GLY A 54 -8.78 2.75 -4.40
CA GLY A 54 -9.62 2.87 -3.21
C GLY A 54 -10.52 1.66 -3.02
N LYS A 55 -10.91 1.38 -1.77
CA LYS A 55 -11.80 0.25 -1.42
C LYS A 55 -12.63 0.54 -0.16
N CYS A 56 -13.78 -0.12 -0.05
CA CYS A 56 -14.62 -0.07 1.13
C CYS A 56 -14.06 -0.97 2.24
N VAL A 57 -13.82 -0.41 3.43
CA VAL A 57 -13.20 -1.13 4.56
C VAL A 57 -14.04 -1.08 5.83
N GLY A 58 -13.85 -2.10 6.67
CA GLY A 58 -14.38 -2.16 8.03
C GLY A 58 -15.89 -2.35 8.13
N VAL A 59 -16.37 -2.36 9.38
CA VAL A 59 -17.80 -2.56 9.70
C VAL A 59 -18.63 -1.31 9.37
N GLN A 60 -18.07 -0.12 9.59
CA GLN A 60 -18.71 1.15 9.24
C GLN A 60 -18.69 1.46 7.75
N ARG A 61 -18.01 0.63 6.94
CA ARG A 61 -17.94 0.77 5.48
C ARG A 61 -17.36 2.13 5.07
N HIS A 62 -16.19 2.50 5.57
CA HIS A 62 -15.50 3.72 5.11
C HIS A 62 -14.80 3.48 3.77
N CYS A 63 -14.63 4.53 2.98
CA CYS A 63 -13.85 4.47 1.75
C CYS A 63 -12.39 4.85 2.06
N HIS A 64 -11.49 3.87 1.98
CA HIS A 64 -10.05 4.10 2.11
C HIS A 64 -9.41 4.24 0.72
N CYS A 65 -8.65 5.31 0.53
CA CYS A 65 -7.87 5.58 -0.66
C CYS A 65 -6.41 5.17 -0.45
N THR A 66 -5.78 4.62 -1.48
CA THR A 66 -4.37 4.22 -1.45
C THR A 66 -3.59 4.73 -2.66
N LYS A 67 -2.32 5.06 -2.45
CA LYS A 67 -1.40 5.45 -3.52
C LYS A 67 0.03 5.07 -3.16
N ASP A 68 0.90 4.97 -4.16
CA ASP A 68 2.34 4.88 -3.89
C ASP A 68 2.80 6.11 -3.09
N CYS A 69 3.57 5.83 -2.03
CA CYS A 69 4.55 6.73 -1.47
C CYS A 69 5.88 6.49 -2.22
#